data_AF-A0A7Z0EH51-F1
#
_entry.id   AF-A0A7Z0EH51-F1
#
_cell.length_a   1.000
_cell.length_b   1.000
_cell.length_c   1.000
_cell.angle_alpha   90.00
_cell.angle_beta   90.00
_cell.angle_gamma   90.00
#
_symmetry.space_group_name_H-M   'P 1'
#
loop_
_entity.id
_entity.type
_entity.pdbx_description
1 polymer ?
#
loop_
_entity_poly.entity_id
_entity_poly.type
_entity_poly.pdbx_seq_one_letter_code
_entity_poly.pdbx_strand_id
1 'polypeptide(L)'
;MSSRISVFNSKELQGVILLMKGLDRELAKQIRQVTKAMIEPEWKEAIASRASTPLEQRVLAATARVAVSDQNVTLKSAHIGKSLSGGLKPSEIVGGAEFGADQSKKTTYTATSSKGKKFKVTRRTQSQLRPRNKAGYVVMPAVANIIPRLASLWVQTTVRTFYELIEKR
;
A
#
# COMPACT_ATOMS: atom_id res chain seq x y z
N MET A 1 -4.28 -0.31 -4.26
CA MET A 1 -3.18 0.51 -4.83
C MET A 1 -1.85 -0.18 -4.63
N SER A 2 -0.93 0.00 -5.57
CA SER A 2 0.43 -0.52 -5.49
C SER A 2 1.42 0.51 -6.03
N SER A 3 2.48 0.73 -5.28
CA SER A 3 3.62 1.56 -5.68
C SER A 3 4.88 0.72 -5.63
N ARG A 4 5.82 0.97 -6.55
CA ARG A 4 7.08 0.24 -6.64
C ARG A 4 8.25 1.21 -6.52
N ILE A 5 9.35 0.76 -5.92
CA ILE A 5 10.58 1.54 -5.91
C ILE A 5 11.10 1.60 -7.36
N SER A 6 11.44 2.80 -7.85
CA SER A 6 12.06 2.96 -9.16
C SER A 6 13.55 2.64 -9.04
N VAL A 7 14.01 1.66 -9.81
CA VAL A 7 15.39 1.16 -9.77
C VAL A 7 16.24 1.73 -10.91
N PHE A 8 15.61 2.33 -11.93
CA PHE A 8 16.31 2.81 -13.12
C PHE A 8 17.25 4.00 -12.86
N ASN A 9 16.99 4.77 -11.79
CA ASN A 9 17.73 6.01 -11.53
C ASN A 9 18.89 5.84 -10.51
N SER A 10 19.14 4.63 -9.99
CA SER A 10 20.21 4.38 -9.02
C SER A 10 21.02 3.15 -9.41
N LYS A 11 22.34 3.34 -9.54
CA LYS A 11 23.29 2.26 -9.85
C LYS A 11 23.38 1.26 -8.71
N GLU A 12 23.21 1.72 -7.48
CA GLU A 12 23.24 0.93 -6.25
C GLU A 12 22.07 -0.06 -6.24
N LEU A 13 20.85 0.42 -6.58
CA LEU A 13 19.67 -0.46 -6.69
C LEU A 13 19.81 -1.46 -7.83
N GLN A 14 20.40 -1.06 -8.96
CA GLN A 14 20.70 -1.98 -10.06
C GLN A 14 21.73 -3.04 -9.67
N GLY A 15 22.78 -2.65 -8.94
CA GLY A 15 23.79 -3.56 -8.40
C GLY A 15 23.20 -4.58 -7.44
N VAL A 16 22.28 -4.15 -6.57
CA VAL A 16 21.54 -5.05 -5.66
C VAL A 16 20.70 -6.07 -6.43
N ILE A 17 19.98 -5.64 -7.49
CA ILE A 17 19.22 -6.58 -8.32
C ILE A 17 20.14 -7.60 -9.00
N LEU A 18 21.28 -7.14 -9.52
CA LEU A 18 22.25 -8.02 -10.20
C LEU A 18 22.83 -9.04 -9.21
N LEU A 19 23.16 -8.61 -8.00
CA LEU A 19 23.59 -9.48 -6.92
C LEU A 19 22.51 -10.50 -6.55
N MET A 20 21.26 -10.05 -6.35
CA MET A 20 20.12 -10.92 -6.04
C MET A 20 19.84 -11.97 -7.12
N LYS A 21 20.14 -11.68 -8.40
CA LYS A 21 20.02 -12.64 -9.50
C LYS A 21 21.11 -13.72 -9.48
N GLY A 22 22.28 -13.42 -8.93
CA GLY A 22 23.40 -14.37 -8.83
C GLY A 22 23.37 -15.24 -7.57
N LEU A 23 22.51 -14.91 -6.61
CA LEU A 23 22.37 -15.66 -5.37
C LEU A 23 21.60 -16.96 -5.56
N ASP A 24 21.94 -17.97 -4.75
CA ASP A 24 21.12 -19.17 -4.65
C ASP A 24 19.71 -18.82 -4.15
N ARG A 25 18.73 -19.62 -4.58
CA ARG A 25 17.31 -19.40 -4.34
C ARG A 25 16.98 -19.38 -2.84
N GLU A 26 17.66 -20.19 -2.03
CA GLU A 26 17.42 -20.21 -0.58
C GLU A 26 17.91 -18.94 0.09
N LEU A 27 19.11 -18.46 -0.28
CA LEU A 27 19.67 -17.21 0.21
C LEU A 27 18.83 -16.00 -0.20
N ALA A 28 18.44 -15.94 -1.48
CA ALA A 28 17.56 -14.89 -1.97
C ALA A 28 16.22 -14.88 -1.20
N LYS A 29 15.66 -16.05 -0.89
CA LYS A 29 14.45 -16.16 -0.07
C LYS A 29 14.65 -15.64 1.35
N GLN A 30 15.77 -15.96 2.00
CA GLN A 30 16.09 -15.45 3.34
C GLN A 30 16.23 -13.93 3.35
N ILE A 31 16.99 -13.35 2.41
CA ILE A 31 17.14 -11.89 2.27
C ILE A 31 15.79 -11.23 2.07
N ARG A 32 14.91 -11.78 1.22
CA ARG A 32 13.54 -11.25 1.03
C ARG A 32 12.73 -11.29 2.32
N GLN A 33 12.82 -12.34 3.11
CA GLN A 33 12.10 -12.48 4.38
C GLN A 33 12.58 -11.45 5.40
N VAL A 34 13.90 -11.30 5.57
CA VAL A 34 14.51 -10.32 6.47
C VAL A 34 14.17 -8.90 6.05
N THR A 35 14.33 -8.59 4.75
CA THR A 35 13.97 -7.29 4.16
C THR A 35 12.50 -6.98 4.41
N LYS A 36 11.60 -7.93 4.16
CA LYS A 36 10.17 -7.75 4.39
C LYS A 36 9.86 -7.50 5.87
N ALA A 37 10.49 -8.24 6.78
CA ALA A 37 10.28 -8.11 8.21
C ALA A 37 10.66 -6.72 8.74
N MET A 38 11.67 -6.07 8.13
CA MET A 38 12.08 -4.71 8.49
C MET A 38 11.23 -3.63 7.82
N ILE A 39 10.91 -3.78 6.53
CA ILE A 39 10.20 -2.74 5.77
C ILE A 39 8.70 -2.71 6.10
N GLU A 40 8.07 -3.86 6.35
CA GLU A 40 6.63 -3.94 6.59
C GLU A 40 6.13 -3.13 7.80
N PRO A 41 6.78 -3.14 8.99
CA PRO A 41 6.35 -2.30 10.11
C PRO A 41 6.50 -0.80 9.81
N GLU A 42 7.62 -0.35 9.24
CA GLU A 42 7.81 1.07 8.89
C GLU A 42 6.75 1.53 7.88
N TRP A 43 6.42 0.70 6.90
CA TRP A 43 5.37 1.00 5.93
C TRP A 43 3.98 1.12 6.57
N LYS A 44 3.65 0.21 7.49
CA LYS A 44 2.37 0.26 8.23
C LYS A 44 2.27 1.52 9.08
N GLU A 45 3.35 1.87 9.78
CA GLU A 45 3.41 3.07 10.62
C GLU A 45 3.28 4.36 9.79
N ALA A 46 3.95 4.44 8.64
CA ALA A 46 3.85 5.60 7.76
C ALA A 46 2.45 5.83 7.18
N ILE A 47 1.68 4.76 6.91
CA ILE A 47 0.27 4.90 6.54
C ILE A 47 -0.58 5.24 7.76
N ALA A 48 -0.37 4.54 8.89
CA ALA A 48 -1.18 4.72 10.10
C ALA A 48 -1.08 6.14 10.65
N SER A 49 0.12 6.74 10.68
CA SER A 49 0.35 8.12 11.12
C SER A 49 -0.36 9.17 10.27
N ARG A 50 -0.70 8.85 9.01
CA ARG A 50 -1.43 9.74 8.10
C ARG A 50 -2.92 9.46 8.02
N ALA A 51 -3.36 8.31 8.53
CA ALA A 51 -4.75 7.91 8.52
C ALA A 51 -5.52 8.62 9.64
N SER A 52 -6.29 9.63 9.23
CA SER A 52 -7.06 10.50 10.12
C SER A 52 -8.45 9.94 10.43
N THR A 53 -9.05 9.17 9.51
CA THR A 53 -10.41 8.65 9.67
C THR A 53 -10.43 7.15 9.95
N PRO A 54 -11.48 6.62 10.64
CA PRO A 54 -11.62 5.18 10.84
C PRO A 54 -11.72 4.39 9.52
N LEU A 55 -12.23 5.02 8.46
CA LEU A 55 -12.28 4.43 7.13
C LEU A 55 -10.87 4.30 6.53
N GLU A 56 -10.07 5.36 6.58
CA GLU A 56 -8.67 5.34 6.14
C GLU A 56 -7.85 4.29 6.92
N GLN A 57 -8.04 4.21 8.24
CA GLN A 57 -7.34 3.24 9.09
C GLN A 57 -7.70 1.79 8.70
N ARG A 58 -8.99 1.47 8.54
CA ARG A 58 -9.42 0.11 8.19
C ARG A 58 -9.13 -0.26 6.74
N VAL A 59 -9.28 0.66 5.80
CA VAL A 59 -9.13 0.39 4.37
C VAL A 59 -7.68 0.47 3.95
N LEU A 60 -6.92 1.46 4.41
CA LEU A 60 -5.57 1.74 3.92
C LEU A 60 -4.48 1.22 4.86
N ALA A 61 -4.56 1.53 6.16
CA ALA A 61 -3.52 1.16 7.13
C ALA A 61 -3.56 -0.34 7.49
N ALA A 62 -4.73 -0.88 7.85
CA ALA A 62 -4.86 -2.29 8.23
C ALA A 62 -4.52 -3.26 7.09
N THR A 63 -4.73 -2.82 5.85
CA THR A 63 -4.45 -3.60 4.63
C THR A 63 -3.07 -3.31 4.02
N ALA A 64 -2.26 -2.46 4.65
CA ALA A 64 -0.92 -2.14 4.21
C ALA A 64 -0.01 -3.39 4.26
N ARG A 65 0.61 -3.72 3.14
CA ARG A 65 1.49 -4.88 2.98
C ARG A 65 2.67 -4.54 2.08
N VAL A 66 3.75 -5.28 2.24
CA VAL A 66 4.95 -5.16 1.41
C VAL A 66 5.20 -6.48 0.71
N ALA A 67 5.51 -6.42 -0.58
CA ALA A 67 5.94 -7.57 -1.37
C ALA A 67 7.37 -7.31 -1.85
N VAL A 68 8.30 -8.18 -1.44
CA VAL A 68 9.70 -8.12 -1.84
C VAL A 68 9.97 -9.23 -2.85
N SER A 69 10.59 -8.87 -3.97
CA SER A 69 11.01 -9.75 -5.05
C SER A 69 12.46 -9.46 -5.40
N ASP A 70 13.10 -10.33 -6.19
CA ASP A 70 14.51 -10.14 -6.59
C ASP A 70 14.74 -8.87 -7.41
N GLN A 71 13.68 -8.36 -8.04
CA GLN A 71 13.76 -7.20 -8.92
C GLN A 71 13.23 -5.92 -8.27
N ASN A 72 12.39 -6.04 -7.23
CA ASN A 72 11.74 -4.86 -6.66
C ASN A 72 11.11 -5.11 -5.29
N VAL A 73 10.94 -4.01 -4.56
CA VAL A 73 10.07 -3.87 -3.39
C VAL A 73 8.80 -3.13 -3.80
N THR A 74 7.66 -3.80 -3.65
CA THR A 74 6.33 -3.24 -3.95
C THR A 74 5.59 -2.95 -2.65
N LEU A 75 5.21 -1.68 -2.47
CA LEU A 75 4.36 -1.20 -1.38
C LEU A 75 2.90 -1.32 -1.80
N LYS A 76 2.09 -2.02 -1.01
CA LYS A 76 0.68 -2.27 -1.30
C LYS A 76 -0.20 -1.72 -0.18
N SER A 77 -1.36 -1.18 -0.56
CA SER A 77 -2.43 -0.81 0.35
C SER A 77 -3.78 -1.01 -0.35
N ALA A 78 -4.80 -1.45 0.40
CA ALA A 78 -6.14 -1.79 -0.06
C ALA A 78 -6.17 -2.75 -1.27
N HIS A 79 -5.18 -3.65 -1.36
CA HIS A 79 -5.09 -4.69 -2.40
C HIS A 79 -5.69 -6.04 -1.95
N ILE A 80 -6.25 -6.09 -0.73
CA ILE A 80 -6.84 -7.31 -0.19
C ILE A 80 -8.20 -7.51 -0.86
N GLY A 81 -8.37 -8.64 -1.58
CA GLY A 81 -9.63 -9.03 -2.22
C GLY A 81 -10.67 -9.60 -1.24
N LYS A 82 -10.27 -9.87 0.01
CA LYS A 82 -11.16 -10.30 1.08
C LYS A 82 -11.96 -9.09 1.61
N SER A 83 -13.26 -9.28 1.76
CA SER A 83 -14.13 -8.31 2.43
C SER A 83 -13.73 -8.13 3.90
N LEU A 84 -13.80 -6.89 4.38
CA LEU A 84 -13.69 -6.54 5.79
C LEU A 84 -14.93 -7.05 6.56
N SER A 85 -14.85 -7.05 7.90
CA SER A 85 -16.02 -7.27 8.75
C SER A 85 -17.08 -6.20 8.42
N GLY A 86 -18.22 -6.63 7.86
CA GLY A 86 -19.24 -5.75 7.28
C GLY A 86 -19.39 -5.84 5.76
N GLY A 87 -18.66 -6.73 5.08
CA GLY A 87 -18.83 -7.04 3.65
C GLY A 87 -18.12 -6.08 2.70
N LEU A 88 -17.61 -4.95 3.20
CA LEU A 88 -16.92 -3.94 2.42
C LEU A 88 -15.60 -4.47 1.84
N LYS A 89 -15.42 -4.39 0.53
CA LYS A 89 -14.16 -4.74 -0.14
C LYS A 89 -13.22 -3.52 -0.21
N PRO A 90 -12.00 -3.60 0.38
CA PRO A 90 -11.05 -2.50 0.35
C PRO A 90 -10.68 -2.02 -1.06
N SER A 91 -10.60 -2.96 -2.02
CA SER A 91 -10.23 -2.67 -3.41
C SER A 91 -11.24 -1.78 -4.14
N GLU A 92 -12.53 -1.84 -3.75
CA GLU A 92 -13.59 -1.06 -4.39
C GLU A 92 -13.67 0.36 -3.83
N ILE A 93 -13.36 0.54 -2.54
CA ILE A 93 -13.51 1.83 -1.85
C ILE A 93 -12.22 2.64 -1.72
N VAL A 94 -11.08 2.05 -2.10
CA VAL A 94 -9.76 2.68 -2.02
C VAL A 94 -9.72 4.08 -2.65
N GLY A 95 -10.43 4.28 -3.77
CA GLY A 95 -10.49 5.57 -4.46
C GLY A 95 -11.09 6.67 -3.59
N GLY A 96 -12.21 6.38 -2.90
CA GLY A 96 -12.86 7.32 -2.01
C GLY A 96 -12.13 7.52 -0.69
N ALA A 97 -11.46 6.48 -0.18
CA ALA A 97 -10.68 6.56 1.05
C ALA A 97 -9.37 7.37 0.86
N GLU A 98 -8.66 7.18 -0.26
CA GLU A 98 -7.38 7.86 -0.52
C GLU A 98 -7.55 9.26 -1.10
N PHE A 99 -8.42 9.42 -2.11
CA PHE A 99 -8.51 10.64 -2.89
C PHE A 99 -9.75 11.47 -2.56
N GLY A 100 -10.60 10.99 -1.65
CA GLY A 100 -11.88 11.63 -1.38
C GLY A 100 -12.86 11.55 -2.55
N ALA A 101 -13.92 12.32 -2.47
CA ALA A 101 -14.97 12.37 -3.48
C ALA A 101 -15.57 13.77 -3.62
N ASP A 102 -16.39 13.96 -4.65
CA ASP A 102 -17.20 15.16 -4.78
C ASP A 102 -18.40 15.05 -3.83
N GLN A 103 -18.35 15.81 -2.74
CA GLN A 103 -19.37 15.81 -1.69
C GLN A 103 -20.70 16.41 -2.15
N SER A 104 -20.68 17.24 -3.20
CA SER A 104 -21.87 17.90 -3.74
C SER A 104 -22.68 16.97 -4.66
N LYS A 105 -22.04 15.92 -5.19
CA LYS A 105 -22.62 14.99 -6.14
C LYS A 105 -23.82 14.26 -5.54
N LYS A 106 -24.97 14.42 -6.20
CA LYS A 106 -26.21 13.68 -5.88
C LYS A 106 -26.28 12.43 -6.72
N THR A 107 -26.54 11.29 -6.08
CA THR A 107 -26.78 10.01 -6.74
C THR A 107 -28.25 9.64 -6.54
N THR A 108 -28.93 9.33 -7.64
CA THR A 108 -30.29 8.78 -7.60
C THR A 108 -30.23 7.26 -7.67
N TYR A 109 -30.79 6.59 -6.67
CA TYR A 109 -30.88 5.13 -6.65
C TYR A 109 -32.30 4.67 -6.29
N THR A 110 -32.65 3.46 -6.70
CA THR A 110 -33.94 2.87 -6.38
C THR A 110 -33.89 2.25 -4.98
N ALA A 111 -34.73 2.73 -4.08
CA ALA A 111 -34.94 2.14 -2.77
C ALA A 111 -36.27 1.39 -2.75
N THR A 112 -36.33 0.32 -1.95
CA THR A 112 -37.58 -0.41 -1.70
C THR A 112 -38.05 -0.03 -0.30
N SER A 113 -39.30 0.42 -0.18
CA SER A 113 -39.92 0.69 1.13
C SER A 113 -40.12 -0.61 1.91
N SER A 114 -40.32 -0.51 3.23
CA SER A 114 -40.68 -1.64 4.08
C SER A 114 -41.94 -2.39 3.62
N LYS A 115 -42.79 -1.75 2.81
CA LYS A 115 -44.01 -2.31 2.20
C LYS A 115 -43.81 -2.77 0.74
N GLY A 116 -42.57 -2.91 0.26
CA GLY A 116 -42.26 -3.44 -1.06
C GLY A 116 -42.37 -2.46 -2.24
N LYS A 117 -42.90 -1.23 -2.04
CA LYS A 117 -42.96 -0.21 -3.10
C LYS A 117 -41.56 0.31 -3.42
N LYS A 118 -41.16 0.27 -4.69
CA LYS A 118 -39.91 0.85 -5.20
C LYS A 118 -40.08 2.35 -5.47
N PHE A 119 -39.12 3.17 -5.03
CA PHE A 119 -39.12 4.61 -5.28
C PHE A 119 -37.69 5.11 -5.51
N LYS A 120 -37.56 6.21 -6.27
CA LYS A 120 -36.27 6.83 -6.56
C LYS A 120 -35.89 7.78 -5.42
N VAL A 121 -34.68 7.62 -4.90
CA VAL A 121 -34.11 8.46 -3.85
C VAL A 121 -32.90 9.17 -4.39
N THR A 122 -32.91 10.50 -4.33
CA THR A 122 -31.76 11.34 -4.69
C THR A 122 -31.08 11.82 -3.41
N ARG A 123 -29.85 11.35 -3.14
CA ARG A 123 -29.09 11.72 -1.94
C ARG A 123 -27.63 12.04 -2.29
N ARG A 124 -26.98 12.81 -1.43
CA ARG A 124 -25.52 12.95 -1.44
C ARG A 124 -24.94 11.69 -0.80
N THR A 125 -24.46 10.75 -1.61
CA THR A 125 -23.95 9.45 -1.16
C THR A 125 -22.46 9.48 -0.80
N GLN A 126 -21.79 10.61 -1.02
CA GLN A 126 -20.34 10.78 -0.89
C GLN A 126 -19.95 11.91 0.08
N SER A 127 -20.92 12.53 0.77
CA SER A 127 -20.64 13.64 1.70
C SER A 127 -19.81 13.24 2.92
N GLN A 128 -19.81 11.96 3.27
CA GLN A 128 -19.02 11.38 4.36
C GLN A 128 -17.54 11.20 4.01
N LEU A 129 -17.18 11.28 2.72
CA LEU A 129 -15.80 11.18 2.27
C LEU A 129 -15.16 12.56 2.30
N ARG A 130 -13.83 12.61 2.36
CA ARG A 130 -13.08 13.87 2.26
C ARG A 130 -13.30 14.53 0.90
N PRO A 131 -13.10 15.86 0.78
CA PRO A 131 -13.07 16.53 -0.51
C PRO A 131 -12.08 15.87 -1.47
N ARG A 132 -12.29 16.02 -2.78
CA ARG A 132 -11.43 15.35 -3.75
C ARG A 132 -10.03 15.97 -3.77
N ASN A 133 -9.00 15.16 -3.54
CA ASN A 133 -7.60 15.51 -3.67
C ASN A 133 -6.89 14.52 -4.60
N LYS A 134 -6.36 15.00 -5.74
CA LYS A 134 -5.64 14.15 -6.71
C LYS A 134 -4.29 13.67 -6.19
N ALA A 135 -3.67 14.40 -5.27
CA ALA A 135 -2.39 14.02 -4.67
C ALA A 135 -2.55 12.89 -3.63
N GLY A 136 -3.78 12.53 -3.26
CA GLY A 136 -4.07 11.57 -2.19
C GLY A 136 -3.82 12.15 -0.80
N TYR A 137 -4.42 11.53 0.21
CA TYR A 137 -4.31 11.97 1.59
C TYR A 137 -3.35 11.13 2.43
N VAL A 138 -3.21 9.84 2.13
CA VAL A 138 -2.57 8.89 3.04
C VAL A 138 -1.46 8.13 2.33
N VAL A 139 -1.80 7.25 1.40
CA VAL A 139 -0.85 6.35 0.75
C VAL A 139 0.09 7.12 -0.17
N MET A 140 -0.40 8.00 -1.02
CA MET A 140 0.44 8.74 -1.96
C MET A 140 1.50 9.61 -1.26
N PRO A 141 1.14 10.46 -0.27
CA PRO A 141 2.15 11.19 0.48
C PRO A 141 3.01 10.28 1.36
N ALA A 142 2.51 9.16 1.89
CA ALA A 142 3.34 8.20 2.62
C ALA A 142 4.44 7.61 1.73
N VAL A 143 4.07 7.19 0.52
CA VAL A 143 5.00 6.64 -0.48
C VAL A 143 6.10 7.63 -0.81
N ALA A 144 5.74 8.89 -1.10
CA ALA A 144 6.71 9.92 -1.46
C ALA A 144 7.76 10.15 -0.36
N ASN A 145 7.35 10.10 0.91
CA ASN A 145 8.25 10.35 2.03
C ASN A 145 9.11 9.13 2.40
N ILE A 146 8.57 7.92 2.31
CA ILE A 146 9.26 6.73 2.84
C ILE A 146 10.11 6.01 1.80
N ILE A 147 9.81 6.13 0.49
CA ILE A 147 10.55 5.43 -0.58
C ILE A 147 12.08 5.59 -0.46
N PRO A 148 12.64 6.81 -0.31
CA PRO A 148 14.09 6.98 -0.26
C PRO A 148 14.73 6.23 0.92
N ARG A 149 14.07 6.28 2.09
CA ARG A 149 14.51 5.57 3.29
C ARG A 149 14.44 4.06 3.11
N LEU A 150 13.35 3.52 2.57
CA LEU A 150 13.19 2.09 2.33
C LEU A 150 14.18 1.57 1.28
N ALA A 151 14.46 2.36 0.24
CA ALA A 151 15.45 2.02 -0.78
C ALA A 151 16.84 1.90 -0.16
N SER A 152 17.25 2.88 0.66
CA SER A 152 18.52 2.86 1.37
C SER A 152 18.61 1.65 2.32
N LEU A 153 17.57 1.42 3.12
CA LEU A 153 17.50 0.28 4.04
C LEU A 153 17.62 -1.06 3.30
N TRP A 154 16.94 -1.20 2.17
CA TRP A 154 17.01 -2.41 1.37
C TRP A 154 18.42 -2.67 0.81
N VAL A 155 19.09 -1.63 0.29
CA VAL A 155 20.48 -1.74 -0.17
C VAL A 155 21.40 -2.14 0.97
N GLN A 156 21.34 -1.44 2.10
CA GLN A 156 22.18 -1.72 3.27
C GLN A 156 21.97 -3.15 3.80
N THR A 157 20.72 -3.58 3.90
CA THR A 157 20.37 -4.92 4.37
C THR A 157 20.94 -5.98 3.42
N THR A 158 20.73 -5.82 2.12
CA THR A 158 21.16 -6.82 1.14
C THR A 158 22.69 -6.95 1.12
N VAL A 159 23.38 -5.80 1.14
CA VAL A 159 24.84 -5.75 1.15
C VAL A 159 25.40 -6.35 2.44
N ARG A 160 24.86 -5.98 3.60
CA ARG A 160 25.29 -6.51 4.90
C ARG A 160 25.11 -8.03 4.97
N THR A 161 23.92 -8.53 4.63
CA THR A 161 23.65 -9.97 4.66
C THR A 161 24.56 -10.72 3.69
N PHE A 162 24.85 -10.14 2.53
CA PHE A 162 25.81 -10.73 1.59
C PHE A 162 27.23 -10.80 2.15
N TYR A 163 27.73 -9.72 2.75
CA TYR A 163 29.05 -9.71 3.38
C TYR A 163 29.15 -10.71 4.54
N GLU A 164 28.17 -10.75 5.43
CA GLU A 164 28.14 -11.70 6.56
C GLU A 164 28.15 -13.16 6.08
N LEU A 165 27.55 -13.45 4.92
CA LEU A 165 27.54 -14.79 4.33
C LEU A 165 28.88 -15.16 3.69
N ILE A 166 29.63 -14.18 3.18
CA ILE A 166 30.99 -14.40 2.67
C ILE A 166 31.96 -14.60 3.83
N GLU A 167 31.89 -13.76 4.88
CA GLU A 167 32.81 -13.81 6.02
C GLU A 167 32.61 -15.04 6.93
N LYS A 168 31.37 -15.56 7.03
CA LYS A 168 31.09 -16.79 7.81
C LYS A 168 31.46 -18.08 7.09
N ARG A 169 32.07 -18.00 5.91
CA ARG A 169 32.47 -19.13 5.08
C ARG A 169 33.98 -19.22 5.01
#